data_AF-A0A7Y2IEQ9-F1
#
_entry.id   AF-A0A7Y2IEQ9-F1
#
_cell.length_a   1.000
_cell.length_b   1.000
_cell.length_c   1.000
_cell.angle_alpha   90.00
_cell.angle_beta   90.00
_cell.angle_gamma   90.00
#
_symmetry.space_group_name_H-M   'P 1'
#
loop_
_entity.id
_entity.type
_entity.pdbx_description
1 polymer ?
#
loop_
_entity_poly.entity_id
_entity_poly.type
_entity_poly.pdbx_seq_one_letter_code
_entity_poly.pdbx_strand_id
1 'polypeptide(L)'
;MPTLLTSKAVQQLLNVDRSTIYRMAEDGRLPAIKVGRQWRFHAEAIEQWFEDRSGGSARPGWLSPPALESRFDPVSTQALSDLVADLWGVMVVVTDMEGRAFGRVSNPCGLHVAIGNHPLVARHQIEEPRKLCATSGLTSHLMPSYLGLLCARSFIRIGTELAGMVIAGGIRPEEWPPPSEQMSRLTERLDLPFEDLAPHMDEV
;
A
#
# COMPACT_ATOMS: atom_id res chain seq x y z
N MET A 1 16.35 20.03 -15.66
CA MET A 1 15.84 21.33 -16.15
C MET A 1 14.33 21.17 -16.31
N PRO A 2 13.49 21.93 -15.61
CA PRO A 2 12.04 21.77 -15.71
C PRO A 2 11.56 22.13 -17.13
N THR A 3 10.86 21.21 -17.77
CA THR A 3 10.35 21.39 -19.14
C THR A 3 9.03 22.17 -19.10
N LEU A 4 9.04 23.41 -19.63
CA LEU A 4 7.85 24.25 -19.73
C LEU A 4 7.13 24.06 -21.07
N LEU A 5 5.90 23.58 -21.02
CA LEU A 5 5.02 23.40 -22.15
C LEU A 5 4.33 24.72 -22.55
N THR A 6 4.02 24.84 -23.84
CA THR A 6 3.17 25.91 -24.36
C THR A 6 1.70 25.52 -24.28
N SER A 7 0.80 26.51 -24.35
CA SER A 7 -0.63 26.23 -24.46
C SER A 7 -0.99 25.32 -25.64
N LYS A 8 -0.20 25.32 -26.74
CA LYS A 8 -0.43 24.43 -27.89
C LYS A 8 -0.08 22.98 -27.56
N ALA A 9 1.03 22.76 -26.85
CA ALA A 9 1.43 21.43 -26.41
C ALA A 9 0.41 20.85 -25.41
N VAL A 10 -0.09 21.67 -24.48
CA VAL A 10 -1.13 21.23 -23.53
C VAL A 10 -2.46 20.93 -24.20
N GLN A 11 -2.86 21.69 -25.24
CA GLN A 11 -4.05 21.36 -26.05
C GLN A 11 -3.93 19.98 -26.70
N GLN A 12 -2.76 19.64 -27.26
CA GLN A 12 -2.52 18.33 -27.86
C GLN A 12 -2.53 17.22 -26.82
N LEU A 13 -1.98 17.48 -25.63
CA LEU A 13 -1.91 16.50 -24.55
C LEU A 13 -3.29 16.20 -23.93
N LEU A 14 -4.07 17.25 -23.65
CA LEU A 14 -5.37 17.10 -22.99
C LEU A 14 -6.52 16.89 -23.98
N ASN A 15 -6.29 17.07 -25.28
CA ASN A 15 -7.31 17.08 -26.32
C ASN A 15 -8.47 18.06 -26.00
N VAL A 16 -8.11 19.24 -25.49
CA VAL A 16 -9.04 20.31 -25.09
C VAL A 16 -8.75 21.57 -25.90
N ASP A 17 -9.78 22.34 -26.20
CA ASP A 17 -9.65 23.56 -26.99
C ASP A 17 -8.83 24.65 -26.27
N ARG A 18 -8.24 25.55 -27.06
CA ARG A 18 -7.40 26.65 -26.54
C ARG A 18 -8.13 27.53 -25.55
N SER A 19 -9.39 27.88 -25.79
CA SER A 19 -10.13 28.82 -24.93
C SER A 19 -10.37 28.22 -23.54
N THR A 20 -10.63 26.91 -23.49
CA THR A 20 -10.79 26.16 -22.24
C THR A 20 -9.47 26.05 -21.47
N ILE A 21 -8.33 25.82 -22.15
CA ILE A 21 -7.01 25.86 -21.50
C ILE A 21 -6.72 27.23 -20.86
N TYR A 22 -7.01 28.33 -21.56
CA TYR A 22 -6.79 29.68 -21.03
C TYR A 22 -7.71 29.97 -19.84
N ARG A 23 -9.00 29.63 -19.95
CA ARG A 23 -9.96 29.79 -18.85
C ARG A 23 -9.54 28.98 -17.62
N MET A 24 -9.13 27.73 -17.80
CA MET A 24 -8.69 26.88 -16.69
C MET A 24 -7.39 27.38 -16.05
N ALA A 25 -6.48 27.97 -16.83
CA ALA A 25 -5.28 28.59 -16.28
C ALA A 25 -5.59 29.88 -15.50
N GLU A 26 -6.48 30.73 -16.02
CA GLU A 26 -6.89 31.99 -15.36
C GLU A 26 -7.69 31.71 -14.08
N ASP A 27 -8.56 30.69 -14.09
CA ASP A 27 -9.37 30.26 -12.93
C ASP A 27 -8.56 29.40 -11.93
N GLY A 28 -7.27 29.16 -12.17
CA GLY A 28 -6.39 28.33 -11.32
C GLY A 28 -6.71 26.83 -11.34
N ARG A 29 -7.62 26.39 -12.21
CA ARG A 29 -8.03 24.99 -12.36
C ARG A 29 -7.03 24.12 -13.11
N LEU A 30 -6.03 24.72 -13.76
CA LEU A 30 -4.93 24.06 -14.47
C LEU A 30 -3.62 24.73 -14.04
N PRO A 31 -2.64 23.99 -13.49
CA PRO A 31 -1.42 24.60 -12.94
C PRO A 31 -0.60 25.25 -14.06
N ALA A 32 -0.45 26.58 -13.98
CA ALA A 32 0.19 27.37 -15.01
C ALA A 32 0.87 28.60 -14.40
N ILE A 33 1.94 29.06 -15.04
CA ILE A 33 2.61 30.32 -14.74
C ILE A 33 2.44 31.27 -15.92
N LYS A 34 2.17 32.54 -15.64
CA LYS A 34 2.03 33.59 -16.66
C LYS A 34 3.40 34.23 -16.88
N VAL A 35 3.99 34.00 -18.05
CA VAL A 35 5.28 34.58 -18.44
C VAL A 35 5.03 35.57 -19.56
N GLY A 36 5.02 36.87 -19.21
CA GLY A 36 4.60 37.94 -20.11
C GLY A 36 3.14 37.77 -20.54
N ARG A 37 2.90 37.63 -21.86
CA ARG A 37 1.55 37.46 -22.45
C ARG A 37 1.19 35.98 -22.70
N GLN A 38 2.01 35.05 -22.24
CA GLN A 38 1.85 33.63 -22.53
C GLN A 38 1.74 32.82 -21.23
N TRP A 39 0.84 31.85 -21.26
CA TRP A 39 0.78 30.80 -20.24
C TRP A 39 1.84 29.73 -20.52
N ARG A 40 2.58 29.36 -19.48
CA ARG A 40 3.54 28.26 -19.47
C ARG A 40 3.12 27.25 -18.43
N PHE A 41 3.32 25.98 -18.74
CA PHE A 41 2.84 24.87 -17.93
C PHE A 41 4.01 23.95 -17.63
N HIS A 42 4.23 23.63 -16.37
CA HIS A 42 5.24 22.61 -16.04
C HIS A 42 4.72 21.26 -16.51
N ALA A 43 5.51 20.53 -17.30
CA ALA A 43 5.10 19.22 -17.82
C ALA A 43 4.65 18.28 -16.70
N GLU A 44 5.46 18.17 -15.64
CA GLU A 44 5.18 17.37 -14.44
C GLU A 44 3.87 17.78 -13.75
N ALA A 45 3.60 19.09 -13.64
CA ALA A 45 2.37 19.57 -13.00
C ALA A 45 1.11 19.28 -13.83
N ILE A 46 1.22 19.25 -15.16
CA ILE A 46 0.10 18.88 -16.04
C ILE A 46 -0.17 17.38 -15.97
N GLU A 47 0.88 16.56 -15.86
CA GLU A 47 0.78 15.11 -15.71
C GLU A 47 0.13 14.74 -14.37
N GLN A 48 0.61 15.29 -13.25
CA GLN A 48 0.00 15.10 -11.93
C GLN A 48 -1.47 15.54 -11.90
N TRP A 49 -1.76 16.71 -12.48
CA TRP A 49 -3.13 17.20 -12.59
C TRP A 49 -4.05 16.27 -13.39
N PHE A 50 -3.50 15.55 -14.37
CA PHE A 50 -4.23 14.55 -15.14
C PHE A 50 -4.52 13.32 -14.27
N GLU A 51 -3.54 12.83 -13.51
CA GLU A 51 -3.68 11.68 -12.61
C GLU A 51 -4.71 11.93 -11.50
N ASP A 52 -4.67 13.11 -10.88
CA ASP A 52 -5.61 13.53 -9.83
C ASP A 52 -7.08 13.52 -10.31
N ARG A 53 -7.31 13.78 -11.60
CA ARG A 53 -8.65 13.80 -12.21
C ARG A 53 -9.05 12.49 -12.88
N SER A 54 -8.09 11.61 -13.14
CA SER A 54 -8.32 10.32 -13.80
C SER A 54 -8.73 9.22 -12.82
N GLY A 55 -8.68 9.48 -11.51
CA GLY A 55 -9.15 8.52 -10.50
C GLY A 55 -8.42 7.18 -10.58
N GLY A 56 -7.09 7.20 -10.41
CA GLY A 56 -6.30 6.00 -10.22
C GLY A 56 -5.82 5.32 -11.50
N SER A 57 -4.56 5.55 -11.84
CA SER A 57 -3.75 4.59 -12.61
C SER A 57 -2.28 4.92 -12.38
N ALA A 58 -1.70 4.30 -11.35
CA ALA A 58 -0.25 4.25 -11.17
C ALA A 58 0.44 3.72 -12.44
N ARG A 59 1.45 4.43 -12.98
CA ARG A 59 2.74 3.90 -13.52
C ARG A 59 3.82 5.02 -13.50
N PRO A 60 5.10 4.75 -13.85
CA PRO A 60 6.17 4.60 -12.88
C PRO A 60 7.25 5.70 -12.96
N GLY A 61 7.68 6.21 -11.80
CA GLY A 61 9.03 6.74 -11.59
C GLY A 61 9.33 8.14 -12.15
N TRP A 62 9.00 9.17 -11.38
CA TRP A 62 10.04 10.00 -10.74
C TRP A 62 9.40 10.83 -9.63
N LEU A 63 10.00 10.73 -8.43
CA LEU A 63 9.50 11.20 -7.13
C LEU A 63 8.35 10.33 -6.60
N SER A 64 8.70 9.19 -6.02
CA SER A 64 7.83 8.54 -5.02
C SER A 64 7.38 9.62 -4.03
N PRO A 65 6.09 9.64 -3.59
CA PRO A 65 5.72 10.42 -2.42
C PRO A 65 6.73 10.12 -1.32
N PRO A 66 7.16 11.12 -0.52
CA PRO A 66 8.20 10.94 0.47
C PRO A 66 7.93 9.65 1.24
N ALA A 67 8.85 8.68 1.11
CA ALA A 67 8.71 7.36 1.69
C ALA A 67 8.31 7.51 3.17
N LEU A 68 7.58 6.53 3.71
CA LEU A 68 7.16 6.53 5.11
C LEU A 68 8.32 6.93 6.06
N GLU A 69 9.54 6.54 5.72
CA GLU A 69 10.82 6.86 6.38
C GLU A 69 11.14 8.36 6.50
N SER A 70 10.65 9.19 5.58
CA SER A 70 10.85 10.65 5.60
C SER A 70 9.77 11.40 6.39
N ARG A 71 8.71 10.70 6.79
CA ARG A 71 7.56 11.24 7.52
C ARG A 71 7.46 10.71 8.95
N PHE A 72 7.95 9.50 9.18
CA PHE A 72 7.95 8.83 10.47
C PHE A 72 9.34 8.29 10.79
N ASP A 73 9.73 8.43 12.06
CA ASP A 73 10.93 7.80 12.59
C ASP A 73 10.69 6.28 12.75
N PRO A 74 11.53 5.41 12.14
CA PRO A 74 11.39 3.97 12.23
C PRO A 74 11.33 3.44 13.66
N VAL A 75 12.09 4.04 14.59
CA VAL A 75 12.15 3.57 15.99
C VAL A 75 10.82 3.81 16.70
N SER A 76 10.27 5.01 16.58
CA SER A 76 9.00 5.40 17.18
C SER A 76 7.83 4.64 16.55
N THR A 77 7.84 4.47 15.23
CA THR A 77 6.80 3.68 14.54
C THR A 77 6.82 2.24 15.02
N GLN A 78 8.01 1.61 15.11
CA GLN A 78 8.13 0.26 15.61
C GLN A 78 7.64 0.13 17.05
N ALA A 79 8.02 1.06 17.94
CA ALA A 79 7.58 1.04 19.33
C ALA A 79 6.05 1.17 19.47
N LEU A 80 5.41 1.99 18.63
CA LEU A 80 3.96 2.09 18.59
C LEU A 80 3.31 0.81 18.06
N SER A 81 3.89 0.22 17.00
CA SER A 81 3.43 -1.06 16.47
C SER A 81 3.55 -2.18 17.49
N ASP A 82 4.69 -2.30 18.19
CA ASP A 82 4.90 -3.26 19.27
C ASP A 82 3.85 -3.08 20.39
N LEU A 83 3.63 -1.84 20.84
CA LEU A 83 2.64 -1.54 21.88
C LEU A 83 1.22 -1.95 21.48
N VAL A 84 0.79 -1.62 20.26
CA VAL A 84 -0.57 -1.95 19.79
C VAL A 84 -0.72 -3.45 19.54
N ALA A 85 0.30 -4.09 18.99
CA ALA A 85 0.34 -5.52 18.72
C ALA A 85 0.24 -6.34 20.01
N ASP A 86 0.97 -5.95 21.05
CA ASP A 86 0.93 -6.57 22.37
C ASP A 86 -0.42 -6.33 23.06
N LEU A 87 -0.94 -5.10 23.00
CA LEU A 87 -2.20 -4.73 23.64
C LEU A 87 -3.40 -5.49 23.06
N TRP A 88 -3.41 -5.70 21.74
CA TRP A 88 -4.53 -6.36 21.05
C TRP A 88 -4.29 -7.86 20.81
N GLY A 89 -3.09 -8.37 21.08
CA GLY A 89 -2.75 -9.77 20.85
C GLY A 89 -2.79 -10.15 19.37
N VAL A 90 -2.41 -9.24 18.49
CA VAL A 90 -2.41 -9.45 17.03
C VAL A 90 -1.03 -9.15 16.45
N MET A 91 -0.72 -9.77 15.31
CA MET A 91 0.45 -9.37 14.54
C MET A 91 0.21 -7.98 13.94
N VAL A 92 1.21 -7.12 13.96
CA VAL A 92 1.13 -5.81 13.28
C VAL A 92 2.35 -5.60 12.39
N VAL A 93 2.12 -5.18 11.16
CA VAL A 93 3.18 -4.70 10.26
C VAL A 93 2.74 -3.41 9.60
N VAL A 94 3.68 -2.47 9.53
CA VAL A 94 3.50 -1.22 8.79
C VAL A 94 4.16 -1.38 7.43
N THR A 95 3.52 -0.89 6.36
CA THR A 95 4.07 -0.96 5.00
C THR A 95 3.96 0.37 4.27
N ASP A 96 4.78 0.54 3.24
CA ASP A 96 4.54 1.54 2.21
C ASP A 96 3.36 1.14 1.29
N MET A 97 3.09 1.95 0.27
CA MET A 97 2.04 1.69 -0.72
C MET A 97 2.44 0.62 -1.76
N GLU A 98 3.69 0.18 -1.76
CA GLU A 98 4.21 -0.93 -2.56
C GLU A 98 4.25 -2.25 -1.76
N GLY A 99 3.68 -2.26 -0.55
CA GLY A 99 3.62 -3.42 0.34
C GLY A 99 4.96 -3.80 0.97
N ARG A 100 5.98 -2.94 0.92
CA ARG A 100 7.26 -3.19 1.58
C ARG A 100 7.13 -2.83 3.05
N ALA A 101 7.58 -3.74 3.91
CA ALA A 101 7.54 -3.53 5.35
C ALA A 101 8.42 -2.33 5.77
N PHE A 102 7.87 -1.50 6.63
CA PHE A 102 8.57 -0.45 7.35
C PHE A 102 8.75 -0.90 8.79
N GLY A 103 9.94 -1.43 9.08
CA GLY A 103 10.22 -2.10 10.34
C GLY A 103 9.98 -3.61 10.28
N ARG A 104 9.87 -4.23 11.46
CA ARG A 104 9.65 -5.66 11.63
C ARG A 104 8.17 -5.94 11.90
N VAL A 105 7.76 -7.19 11.69
CA VAL A 105 6.47 -7.68 12.20
C VAL A 105 6.52 -7.64 13.72
N SER A 106 5.51 -7.01 14.31
CA SER A 106 5.32 -6.88 15.75
C SER A 106 4.42 -8.00 16.24
N ASN A 107 4.74 -8.59 17.40
CA ASN A 107 4.02 -9.73 17.99
C ASN A 107 3.69 -10.87 16.99
N PRO A 108 4.69 -11.44 16.27
CA PRO A 108 4.43 -12.47 15.28
C PRO A 108 3.84 -13.73 15.93
N CYS A 109 2.78 -14.27 15.35
CA CYS A 109 2.20 -15.54 15.80
C CYS A 109 3.15 -16.71 15.50
N GLY A 110 2.97 -17.82 16.21
CA GLY A 110 3.84 -19.00 16.08
C GLY A 110 3.92 -19.53 14.65
N LEU A 111 2.78 -19.58 13.96
CA LEU A 111 2.74 -19.98 12.55
C LEU A 111 3.62 -19.09 11.69
N HIS A 112 3.59 -17.76 11.88
CA HIS A 112 4.43 -16.83 11.13
C HIS A 112 5.93 -17.05 11.40
N VAL A 113 6.29 -17.29 12.67
CA VAL A 113 7.68 -17.54 13.07
C VAL A 113 8.20 -18.84 12.49
N ALA A 114 7.41 -19.92 12.57
CA ALA A 114 7.79 -21.26 12.11
C ALA A 114 8.19 -21.27 10.63
N ILE A 115 7.47 -20.51 9.81
CA ILE A 115 7.66 -20.51 8.35
C ILE A 115 8.46 -19.31 7.84
N GLY A 116 8.90 -18.41 8.73
CA GLY A 116 9.47 -17.12 8.35
C GLY A 116 10.72 -17.21 7.47
N ASN A 117 11.47 -18.32 7.58
CA ASN A 117 12.68 -18.57 6.79
C ASN A 117 12.43 -19.39 5.52
N HIS A 118 11.18 -19.80 5.23
CA HIS A 118 10.88 -20.65 4.09
C HIS A 118 10.86 -19.84 2.78
N PRO A 119 11.61 -20.24 1.73
CA PRO A 119 11.75 -19.44 0.49
C PRO A 119 10.43 -19.14 -0.23
N LEU A 120 9.49 -20.08 -0.21
CA LEU A 120 8.17 -19.90 -0.82
C LEU A 120 7.29 -18.94 0.00
N VAL A 121 7.53 -18.84 1.30
CA VAL A 121 6.79 -17.95 2.20
C VAL A 121 7.27 -16.51 2.10
N ALA A 122 8.57 -16.29 1.91
CA ALA A 122 9.14 -14.96 1.72
C ALA A 122 8.46 -14.20 0.56
N ARG A 123 8.07 -14.93 -0.49
CA ARG A 123 7.29 -14.37 -1.60
C ARG A 123 5.88 -13.93 -1.16
N HIS A 124 5.18 -14.77 -0.40
CA HIS A 124 3.84 -14.45 0.11
C HIS A 124 3.83 -13.26 1.08
N GLN A 125 4.85 -13.13 1.93
CA GLN A 125 5.02 -12.00 2.84
C GLN A 125 5.13 -10.64 2.13
N ILE A 126 5.56 -10.64 0.85
CA ILE A 126 5.63 -9.42 0.02
C ILE A 126 4.36 -9.26 -0.83
N GLU A 127 3.87 -10.35 -1.43
CA GLU A 127 2.73 -10.31 -2.34
C GLU A 127 1.40 -10.02 -1.63
N GLU A 128 1.21 -10.51 -0.41
CA GLU A 128 -0.03 -10.28 0.33
C GLU A 128 -0.23 -8.80 0.68
N PRO A 129 0.73 -8.10 1.33
CA PRO A 129 0.63 -6.66 1.53
C PRO A 129 0.39 -5.88 0.23
N ARG A 130 1.04 -6.28 -0.88
CA ARG A 130 0.80 -5.65 -2.19
C ARG A 130 -0.62 -5.81 -2.71
N LYS A 131 -1.22 -6.99 -2.55
CA LYS A 131 -2.62 -7.22 -2.93
C LYS A 131 -3.55 -6.36 -2.08
N LEU A 132 -3.25 -6.22 -0.79
CA LEU A 132 -3.98 -5.36 0.12
C LEU A 132 -3.89 -3.88 -0.32
N CYS A 133 -2.72 -3.39 -0.74
CA CYS A 133 -2.58 -2.04 -1.33
C CYS A 133 -3.48 -1.84 -2.55
N ALA A 134 -3.50 -2.82 -3.45
CA ALA A 134 -4.20 -2.72 -4.74
C ALA A 134 -5.74 -2.84 -4.63
N THR A 135 -6.25 -3.24 -3.47
CA THR A 135 -7.69 -3.43 -3.26
C THR A 135 -8.37 -2.08 -3.07
N SER A 136 -9.34 -1.76 -3.92
CA SER A 136 -10.14 -0.53 -3.85
C SER A 136 -11.03 -0.52 -2.61
N GLY A 137 -10.87 0.47 -1.72
CA GLY A 137 -11.73 0.64 -0.55
C GLY A 137 -10.96 1.09 0.68
N LEU A 138 -11.43 2.17 1.32
CA LEU A 138 -10.85 2.75 2.54
C LEU A 138 -11.33 2.05 3.81
N THR A 139 -12.39 1.23 3.72
CA THR A 139 -12.98 0.53 4.86
C THR A 139 -12.21 -0.74 5.20
N SER A 140 -11.76 -0.83 6.46
CA SER A 140 -11.13 -2.02 7.00
C SER A 140 -12.16 -3.15 7.14
N HIS A 141 -11.80 -4.32 6.64
CA HIS A 141 -12.57 -5.56 6.78
C HIS A 141 -11.60 -6.73 6.97
N LEU A 142 -12.06 -7.76 7.68
CA LEU A 142 -11.28 -8.98 7.87
C LEU A 142 -11.23 -9.77 6.56
N MET A 143 -10.04 -10.23 6.20
CA MET A 143 -9.76 -10.97 4.98
C MET A 143 -8.86 -12.18 5.29
N PRO A 144 -9.04 -13.31 4.61
CA PRO A 144 -8.13 -14.46 4.76
C PRO A 144 -6.73 -14.17 4.20
N SER A 145 -5.71 -14.58 4.95
CA SER A 145 -4.30 -14.56 4.54
C SER A 145 -3.88 -15.84 3.83
N TYR A 146 -2.65 -15.87 3.30
CA TYR A 146 -2.07 -17.10 2.75
C TYR A 146 -1.85 -18.18 3.82
N LEU A 147 -1.89 -17.83 5.10
CA LEU A 147 -1.83 -18.75 6.23
C LEU A 147 -3.19 -19.31 6.65
N GLY A 148 -4.29 -18.82 6.06
CA GLY A 148 -5.64 -19.14 6.51
C GLY A 148 -6.07 -18.37 7.76
N LEU A 149 -5.17 -17.60 8.38
CA LEU A 149 -5.48 -16.62 9.42
C LEU A 149 -6.13 -15.37 8.79
N LEU A 150 -6.90 -14.63 9.58
CA LEU A 150 -7.49 -13.36 9.16
C LEU A 150 -6.48 -12.21 9.33
N CYS A 151 -6.57 -11.25 8.43
CA CYS A 151 -5.89 -9.97 8.49
C CYS A 151 -6.86 -8.82 8.16
N ALA A 152 -6.54 -7.63 8.64
CA ALA A 152 -7.22 -6.40 8.30
C ALA A 152 -6.18 -5.33 8.01
N ARG A 153 -6.51 -4.40 7.12
CA ARG A 153 -5.63 -3.27 6.79
C ARG A 153 -6.31 -1.93 6.93
N SER A 154 -5.58 -0.96 7.43
CA SER A 154 -5.96 0.44 7.43
C SER A 154 -4.90 1.27 6.71
N PHE A 155 -5.31 2.32 6.01
CA PHE A 155 -4.38 3.22 5.35
C PHE A 155 -3.86 4.28 6.34
N ILE A 156 -2.56 4.56 6.24
CA ILE A 156 -1.93 5.71 6.88
C ILE A 156 -2.09 6.89 5.94
N ARG A 157 -2.81 7.93 6.38
CA ARG A 157 -3.06 9.13 5.60
C ARG A 157 -2.37 10.34 6.21
N ILE A 158 -1.65 11.10 5.40
CA ILE A 158 -1.04 12.38 5.79
C ILE A 158 -1.65 13.47 4.90
N GLY A 159 -2.49 14.31 5.49
CA GLY A 159 -3.27 15.28 4.70
C GLY A 159 -4.23 14.57 3.74
N THR A 160 -4.00 14.72 2.44
CA THR A 160 -4.77 14.08 1.36
C THR A 160 -4.05 12.86 0.76
N GLU A 161 -2.79 12.61 1.13
CA GLU A 161 -1.97 11.54 0.56
C GLU A 161 -2.03 10.26 1.40
N LEU A 162 -2.10 9.12 0.73
CA LEU A 162 -1.89 7.82 1.35
C LEU A 162 -0.38 7.56 1.43
N ALA A 163 0.15 7.48 2.65
CA ALA A 163 1.57 7.33 2.90
C ALA A 163 1.99 5.85 3.09
N GLY A 164 1.03 4.98 3.40
CA GLY A 164 1.29 3.57 3.66
C GLY A 164 0.08 2.87 4.27
N MET A 165 0.31 1.72 4.90
CA MET A 165 -0.72 0.94 5.57
C MET A 165 -0.24 0.39 6.91
N VAL A 166 -1.19 0.17 7.80
CA VAL A 166 -1.02 -0.72 8.95
C VAL A 166 -1.83 -1.98 8.65
N ILE A 167 -1.18 -3.14 8.74
CA ILE A 167 -1.82 -4.44 8.58
C ILE A 167 -1.79 -5.12 9.95
N ALA A 168 -2.98 -5.42 10.46
CA ALA A 168 -3.16 -6.31 11.61
C ALA A 168 -3.43 -7.73 11.08
N GLY A 169 -2.78 -8.74 11.63
CA GLY A 169 -2.87 -10.12 11.14
C GLY A 169 -2.71 -11.13 12.26
N GLY A 170 -2.67 -12.40 11.88
CA GLY A 170 -2.59 -13.49 12.84
C GLY A 170 -3.89 -13.74 13.61
N ILE A 171 -5.02 -13.22 13.11
CA ILE A 171 -6.30 -13.33 13.78
C ILE A 171 -6.91 -14.67 13.44
N ARG A 172 -7.25 -15.46 14.45
CA ARG A 172 -7.93 -16.74 14.27
C ARG A 172 -9.34 -16.57 13.64
N PRO A 173 -9.69 -17.32 12.57
CA PRO A 173 -11.08 -17.45 12.12
C PRO A 173 -11.98 -18.11 13.17
N GLU A 174 -13.31 -17.99 13.06
CA GLU A 174 -14.24 -18.65 13.98
C GLU A 174 -14.08 -20.18 13.97
N GLU A 175 -13.86 -20.77 12.80
CA GLU A 175 -13.54 -22.19 12.64
C GLU A 175 -12.01 -22.36 12.61
N TRP A 176 -11.44 -22.77 13.75
CA TRP A 176 -10.01 -23.03 13.87
C TRP A 176 -9.70 -24.14 14.90
N PRO A 177 -8.77 -25.07 14.61
CA PRO A 177 -7.96 -25.18 13.39
C PRO A 177 -8.80 -25.48 12.14
N PRO A 178 -8.30 -25.17 10.93
CA PRO A 178 -9.07 -25.33 9.71
C PRO A 178 -9.39 -26.82 9.47
N PRO A 179 -10.54 -27.14 8.85
CA PRO A 179 -10.91 -28.52 8.51
C PRO A 179 -9.81 -29.22 7.70
N SER A 180 -9.72 -30.55 7.81
CA SER A 180 -8.64 -31.34 7.19
C SER A 180 -8.43 -31.05 5.70
N GLU A 181 -9.50 -30.80 4.93
CA GLU A 181 -9.39 -30.43 3.52
C GLU A 181 -8.71 -29.08 3.32
N GLN A 182 -9.07 -28.07 4.12
CA GLN A 182 -8.46 -26.75 4.08
C GLN A 182 -7.02 -26.79 4.62
N MET A 183 -6.75 -27.67 5.58
CA MET A 183 -5.40 -27.95 6.05
C MET A 183 -4.51 -28.51 4.93
N SER A 184 -4.99 -29.53 4.19
CA SER A 184 -4.25 -30.10 3.05
C SER A 184 -3.94 -29.03 1.99
N ARG A 185 -4.91 -28.16 1.68
CA ARG A 185 -4.70 -27.04 0.75
C ARG A 185 -3.67 -26.03 1.27
N LEU A 186 -3.61 -25.81 2.58
CA LEU A 186 -2.63 -24.91 3.21
C LEU A 186 -1.23 -25.50 3.09
N THR A 187 -1.04 -26.77 3.45
CA THR A 187 0.25 -27.47 3.35
C THR A 187 0.72 -27.57 1.90
N GLU A 188 -0.18 -27.87 0.97
CA GLU A 188 0.12 -27.91 -0.48
C GLU A 188 0.55 -26.54 -1.01
N ARG A 189 -0.15 -25.46 -0.61
CA ARG A 189 0.18 -24.09 -1.04
C ARG A 189 1.53 -23.63 -0.50
N LEU A 190 1.86 -24.03 0.72
CA LEU A 190 3.11 -23.65 1.39
C LEU A 190 4.30 -24.55 1.02
N ASP A 191 4.03 -25.71 0.40
CA ASP A 191 4.99 -26.79 0.17
C ASP A 191 5.69 -27.19 1.49
N LEU A 192 4.90 -27.29 2.56
CA LEU A 192 5.36 -27.61 3.91
C LEU A 192 4.55 -28.78 4.47
N PRO A 193 5.19 -29.75 5.15
CA PRO A 193 4.47 -30.86 5.75
C PRO A 193 3.65 -30.39 6.96
N PHE A 194 2.51 -31.04 7.19
CA PHE A 194 1.62 -30.69 8.30
C PHE A 194 2.32 -30.73 9.67
N GLU A 195 3.25 -31.66 9.86
CA GLU A 195 4.03 -31.84 11.09
C GLU A 195 4.87 -30.61 11.47
N ASP A 196 5.25 -29.78 10.49
CA ASP A 196 5.96 -28.53 10.73
C ASP A 196 5.03 -27.37 11.13
N LEU A 197 3.74 -27.45 10.78
CA LEU A 197 2.73 -26.43 11.09
C LEU A 197 1.93 -26.76 12.36
N ALA A 198 1.69 -28.05 12.60
CA ALA A 198 0.85 -28.57 13.66
C ALA A 198 1.19 -28.03 15.07
N PRO A 199 2.48 -27.94 15.47
CA PRO A 199 2.86 -27.45 16.80
C PRO A 199 2.48 -25.98 17.02
N HIS A 200 2.36 -25.21 15.95
CA HIS A 200 2.17 -23.76 15.99
C HIS A 200 0.72 -23.32 15.78
N MET A 201 -0.21 -24.27 15.60
CA MET A 201 -1.63 -23.98 15.36
C MET A 201 -2.33 -23.31 16.54
N ASP A 202 -1.87 -23.56 17.76
CA ASP A 202 -2.42 -22.97 18.98
C ASP A 202 -1.72 -21.65 19.36
N GLU A 203 -0.65 -21.29 18.66
CA GLU A 203 0.15 -20.07 18.86
C GLU A 203 -0.37 -18.90 17.99
N VAL A 204 -1.69 -18.86 17.75
CA VAL A 204 -2.39 -17.83 16.94
C VAL A 204 -3.61 -17.24 17.66
#